data_AF-A0A151XAK5-F1
#
_entry.id   AF-A0A151XAK5-F1
#
_cell.length_a   1.000
_cell.length_b   1.000
_cell.length_c   1.000
_cell.angle_alpha   90.00
_cell.angle_beta   90.00
_cell.angle_gamma   90.00
#
_symmetry.space_group_name_H-M   'P 1'
#
loop_
_entity.id
_entity.type
_entity.pdbx_description
1 polymer ?
#
loop_
_entity_poly.entity_id
_entity_poly.type
_entity_poly.pdbx_seq_one_letter_code
_entity_poly.pdbx_strand_id
1 'polypeptide(L)'
;MLKVPPMLIQRKKTHYHILESGATLILGYNGYVWISANVQNVDKSEGGFTEDLSKIPIENRNVCTRLRNCILILAQCNMLLSDTSVTYAYEESSKYDVHELLNPEAMVDVSLLTHQRLARSM
;
A
#
# COMPACT_ATOMS: atom_id res chain seq x y z
N MET A 1 5.35 9.28 1.43
CA MET A 1 4.20 9.68 0.59
C MET A 1 4.50 9.38 -0.87
N LEU A 2 3.47 9.09 -1.67
CA LEU A 2 3.56 9.01 -3.13
C LEU A 2 2.32 9.61 -3.79
N LYS A 3 2.41 9.89 -5.10
CA LYS A 3 1.32 10.44 -5.90
C LYS A 3 0.97 9.51 -7.06
N VAL A 4 -0.31 9.29 -7.26
CA VAL A 4 -0.89 8.48 -8.35
C VAL A 4 -1.98 9.28 -9.07
N PRO A 5 -2.40 8.88 -10.28
CA PRO A 5 -3.55 9.50 -10.95
C PRO A 5 -4.80 9.43 -10.05
N PRO A 6 -5.47 10.57 -9.75
CA PRO A 6 -6.61 10.59 -8.82
C PRO A 6 -7.77 9.69 -9.25
N MET A 7 -7.96 9.50 -10.56
CA MET A 7 -9.00 8.64 -11.12
C MET A 7 -8.85 7.15 -10.75
N LEU A 8 -7.64 6.73 -10.34
CA LEU A 8 -7.39 5.35 -9.92
C LEU A 8 -7.78 5.11 -8.47
N ILE A 9 -8.06 6.14 -7.67
CA ILE A 9 -8.49 5.95 -6.28
C ILE A 9 -9.95 5.54 -6.25
N GLN A 10 -10.24 4.31 -5.79
CA GLN A 10 -11.61 3.84 -5.64
C GLN A 10 -12.34 4.67 -4.56
N ARG A 11 -13.52 5.18 -4.90
CA ARG A 11 -14.37 5.89 -3.92
C ARG A 11 -14.89 4.89 -2.88
N LYS A 12 -14.60 5.14 -1.61
CA LYS A 12 -15.01 4.33 -0.46
C LYS A 12 -15.48 5.25 0.67
N LYS A 13 -16.23 4.69 1.63
CA LYS A 13 -16.69 5.43 2.82
C LYS A 13 -15.52 5.85 3.73
N THR A 14 -14.50 4.99 3.81
CA THR A 14 -13.25 5.26 4.53
C THR A 14 -12.08 5.20 3.57
N HIS A 15 -11.12 6.08 3.78
CA HIS A 15 -9.85 6.15 3.07
C HIS A 15 -8.65 5.89 3.99
N TYR A 16 -8.92 5.64 5.28
CA TYR A 16 -7.93 5.28 6.29
C TYR A 16 -8.07 3.78 6.58
N HIS A 17 -6.97 3.05 6.41
CA HIS A 17 -6.95 1.60 6.52
C HIS A 17 -5.76 1.15 7.36
N ILE A 18 -6.01 0.28 8.33
CA ILE A 18 -4.97 -0.45 9.04
C ILE A 18 -4.88 -1.81 8.37
N LEU A 19 -3.75 -2.09 7.74
CA LEU A 19 -3.51 -3.34 7.02
C LEU A 19 -2.96 -4.41 7.96
N GLU A 20 -3.29 -5.67 7.69
CA GLU A 20 -2.76 -6.83 8.43
C GLU A 20 -1.25 -6.98 8.28
N SER A 21 -0.67 -6.38 7.24
CA SER A 21 0.78 -6.28 7.03
C SER A 21 1.53 -5.44 8.09
N GLY A 22 0.81 -4.80 9.02
CA GLY A 22 1.41 -3.95 10.06
C GLY A 22 1.71 -2.53 9.57
N ALA A 23 1.01 -2.07 8.53
CA ALA A 23 1.09 -0.71 8.02
C ALA A 23 -0.27 -0.01 8.03
N THR A 24 -0.24 1.31 8.11
CA THR A 24 -1.42 2.16 7.89
C THR A 24 -1.34 2.77 6.49
N LEU A 25 -2.42 2.66 5.75
CA LEU A 25 -2.58 3.16 4.39
C LEU A 25 -3.67 4.23 4.38
N ILE A 26 -3.35 5.39 3.81
CA ILE A 26 -4.32 6.44 3.53
C ILE A 26 -4.36 6.71 2.02
N LEU A 27 -5.52 6.49 1.41
CA LEU A 27 -5.76 6.71 -0.02
C LEU A 27 -6.49 8.03 -0.23
N GLY A 28 -5.77 9.14 -0.32
CA GLY A 28 -6.37 10.45 -0.56
C GLY A 28 -7.07 10.51 -1.92
N TYR A 29 -8.31 11.01 -1.96
CA TYR A 29 -9.10 11.11 -3.19
C TYR A 29 -8.44 12.00 -4.28
N ASN A 30 -7.52 12.87 -3.88
CA ASN A 30 -6.70 13.70 -4.74
C ASN A 30 -5.47 12.97 -5.34
N GLY A 31 -5.37 11.65 -5.16
CA GLY A 31 -4.26 10.83 -5.66
C GLY A 31 -3.01 10.87 -4.78
N TYR A 32 -3.02 11.55 -3.63
CA TYR A 32 -1.95 11.43 -2.65
C TYR A 32 -2.17 10.22 -1.77
N VAL A 33 -1.14 9.37 -1.69
CA VAL A 33 -1.17 8.16 -0.87
C VAL A 33 -0.11 8.26 0.23
N TRP A 34 -0.55 8.01 1.46
CA TRP A 34 0.31 7.95 2.63
C TRP A 34 0.41 6.51 3.12
N ILE A 35 1.63 6.09 3.46
CA ILE A 35 1.94 4.78 4.02
C ILE A 35 2.75 5.06 5.29
N SER A 36 2.32 4.51 6.41
CA SER A 36 3.02 4.58 7.68
C SER A 36 3.23 3.19 8.23
N ALA A 37 4.37 2.95 8.89
CA ALA A 37 4.51 1.79 9.74
C ALA A 37 3.50 1.88 10.89
N ASN A 38 2.85 0.78 11.25
CA ASN A 38 2.04 0.72 12.45
C ASN A 38 2.96 0.36 13.63
N VAL A 39 3.33 1.37 14.42
CA VAL A 39 4.04 1.17 15.68
C VAL A 39 2.97 1.10 16.77
N GLN A 40 2.85 -0.05 17.45
CA GLN A 40 1.76 -0.32 18.41
C GLN A 40 1.76 0.58 19.67
N ASN A 41 2.65 1.58 19.75
CA ASN A 41 2.84 2.44 20.93
C ASN A 41 2.62 3.93 20.66
N VAL A 42 2.01 4.33 19.54
CA VAL A 42 1.65 5.73 19.35
C VAL A 42 0.40 6.02 20.19
N ASP A 43 0.62 6.72 21.29
CA ASP A 43 -0.45 7.23 22.15
C ASP A 43 -1.36 8.14 21.29
N LYS A 44 -2.53 7.63 20.92
CA LYS A 44 -3.47 8.32 20.00
C LYS A 44 -4.01 9.64 20.57
N SER A 45 -3.66 9.92 21.81
CA SER A 45 -4.03 11.06 22.63
C SER A 45 -3.43 12.39 22.16
N GLU A 46 -2.30 12.37 21.43
CA GLU A 46 -1.54 13.60 21.08
C GLU A 46 -1.97 14.30 19.78
N GLY A 47 -3.02 13.82 19.09
CA GLY A 47 -3.62 14.52 17.95
C GLY A 47 -2.71 14.68 16.71
N GLY A 48 -1.50 14.12 16.72
CA GLY A 48 -0.57 14.10 15.58
C GLY A 48 0.24 15.39 15.39
N PHE A 49 0.29 16.29 16.37
CA PHE A 49 1.14 17.49 16.34
C PHE A 49 2.53 17.27 16.97
N THR A 50 2.76 16.09 17.55
CA THR A 50 4.04 15.65 18.09
C THR A 50 4.75 14.77 17.07
N GLU A 51 6.06 14.98 16.92
CA GLU A 51 6.90 14.19 16.02
C GLU A 51 7.59 13.08 16.81
N ASP A 52 7.17 11.83 16.59
CA ASP A 52 7.92 10.67 17.05
C ASP A 52 9.08 10.38 16.08
N LEU A 53 10.30 10.68 16.52
CA LEU A 53 11.54 10.43 15.79
C LEU A 53 12.21 9.10 16.19
N SER A 54 11.46 8.21 16.84
CA SER A 54 11.94 6.88 17.20
C SER A 54 12.35 6.07 15.97
N LYS A 55 13.30 5.15 16.17
CA LYS A 55 13.80 4.31 15.09
C LYS A 55 12.75 3.27 14.71
N ILE A 56 12.36 3.26 13.44
CA ILE A 56 11.47 2.24 12.89
C ILE A 56 12.27 0.97 12.52
N PRO A 57 11.84 -0.23 12.97
CA PRO A 57 12.46 -1.50 12.59
C PRO A 57 12.60 -1.69 11.08
N ILE A 58 13.59 -2.46 10.64
CA ILE A 58 13.85 -2.66 9.20
C ILE A 58 12.71 -3.43 8.53
N GLU A 59 12.08 -4.35 9.27
CA GLU A 59 10.95 -5.15 8.85
C GLU A 59 9.77 -4.24 8.47
N ASN A 60 9.42 -3.30 9.34
CA ASN A 60 8.34 -2.33 9.10
C ASN A 60 8.66 -1.41 7.91
N ARG A 61 9.94 -1.03 7.74
CA ARG A 61 10.38 -0.24 6.58
C ARG A 61 10.27 -1.04 5.28
N ASN A 62 10.59 -2.33 5.32
CA ASN A 62 10.44 -3.23 4.17
C ASN A 62 8.97 -3.40 3.79
N VAL A 63 8.06 -3.55 4.76
CA VAL A 63 6.62 -3.56 4.51
C VAL A 63 6.18 -2.28 3.79
N CYS A 64 6.56 -1.12 4.30
CA CYS A 64 6.20 0.17 3.69
C CYS A 64 6.75 0.32 2.27
N THR A 65 7.98 -0.14 2.04
CA THR A 65 8.64 -0.08 0.73
C THR A 65 7.97 -1.02 -0.28
N ARG A 66 7.63 -2.24 0.15
CA ARG A 66 6.87 -3.21 -0.66
C ARG A 66 5.49 -2.66 -1.03
N LEU A 67 4.74 -2.12 -0.07
CA LEU A 67 3.44 -1.48 -0.31
C LEU A 67 3.54 -0.34 -1.32
N ARG A 68 4.56 0.52 -1.19
CA ARG A 68 4.83 1.60 -2.16
C ARG A 68 4.98 1.03 -3.57
N ASN A 69 5.78 -0.03 -3.73
CA ASN A 69 6.01 -0.65 -5.04
C ASN A 69 4.72 -1.29 -5.58
N CYS A 70 3.96 -2.01 -4.76
CA CYS A 70 2.66 -2.57 -5.14
C CYS A 70 1.68 -1.49 -5.63
N ILE A 71 1.57 -0.36 -4.93
CA ILE A 71 0.70 0.75 -5.36
C ILE A 71 1.14 1.32 -6.72
N LEU A 72 2.45 1.45 -6.94
CA LEU A 72 2.98 1.91 -8.22
C LEU A 72 2.72 0.90 -9.35
N ILE A 73 2.88 -0.40 -9.08
CA ILE A 73 2.54 -1.48 -10.03
C ILE A 73 1.08 -1.37 -10.45
N LEU A 74 0.16 -1.36 -9.47
CA LEU A 74 -1.27 -1.25 -9.73
C LEU A 74 -1.61 0.01 -10.52
N ALA A 75 -1.01 1.15 -10.15
CA ALA A 75 -1.23 2.41 -10.84
C ALA A 75 -0.75 2.39 -12.30
N GLN A 76 0.43 1.82 -12.57
CA GLN A 76 0.97 1.69 -13.93
C GLN A 76 0.13 0.75 -14.79
N CYS A 77 -0.47 -0.28 -14.19
CA CYS A 77 -1.39 -1.20 -14.85
C CYS A 77 -2.84 -0.67 -14.94
N ASN A 78 -3.08 0.61 -14.61
CA ASN A 78 -4.41 1.25 -14.61
C ASN A 78 -5.46 0.51 -13.76
N MET A 79 -5.02 -0.13 -12.67
CA MET A 79 -5.91 -0.80 -11.73
C MET A 79 -6.43 0.19 -10.68
N LEU A 80 -7.70 0.02 -10.31
CA LEU A 80 -8.29 0.80 -9.21
C LEU A 80 -7.63 0.42 -7.88
N LEU A 81 -7.24 1.46 -7.13
CA LEU A 81 -6.63 1.38 -5.82
C LEU A 81 -7.69 1.44 -4.73
N SER A 82 -7.73 0.38 -3.95
CA SER A 82 -8.48 0.19 -2.72
C SER A 82 -7.63 -0.58 -1.71
N ASP A 83 -8.05 -0.57 -0.45
CA ASP A 83 -7.45 -1.41 0.59
C ASP A 83 -7.35 -2.86 0.15
N THR A 84 -8.42 -3.43 -0.42
CA THR A 84 -8.42 -4.82 -0.89
C THR A 84 -7.41 -5.05 -2.02
N SER A 85 -7.39 -4.18 -3.04
CA SER A 85 -6.45 -4.34 -4.16
C SER A 85 -4.99 -4.24 -3.73
N VAL A 86 -4.68 -3.33 -2.79
CA VAL A 86 -3.33 -3.12 -2.28
C VAL A 86 -2.91 -4.28 -1.40
N THR A 87 -3.82 -4.80 -0.56
CA THR A 87 -3.58 -6.00 0.25
C THR A 87 -3.29 -7.21 -0.63
N TYR A 88 -4.10 -7.45 -1.67
CA TYR A 88 -3.86 -8.57 -2.59
C TYR A 88 -2.53 -8.41 -3.33
N ALA A 89 -2.23 -7.23 -3.86
CA ALA A 89 -0.93 -6.99 -4.50
C ALA A 89 0.25 -7.17 -3.54
N TYR A 90 0.09 -6.79 -2.26
CA TYR A 90 1.11 -7.00 -1.24
C TYR A 90 1.35 -8.50 -1.02
N GLU A 91 0.30 -9.29 -0.85
CA GLU A 91 0.38 -10.74 -0.67
C GLU A 91 1.00 -11.42 -1.90
N GLU A 92 0.52 -11.11 -3.11
CA GLU A 92 1.07 -11.67 -4.36
C GLU A 92 2.51 -11.24 -4.61
N SER A 93 2.94 -10.08 -4.09
CA SER A 93 4.33 -9.64 -4.21
C SER A 93 5.31 -10.43 -3.34
N SER A 94 4.82 -11.20 -2.35
CA SER A 94 5.67 -11.87 -1.34
C SER A 94 6.63 -12.90 -1.92
N LYS A 95 6.36 -13.38 -3.15
CA LYS A 95 7.25 -14.26 -3.90
C LYS A 95 8.52 -13.58 -4.45
N TYR A 96 8.56 -12.25 -4.40
CA TYR A 96 9.67 -11.43 -4.88
C TYR A 96 10.32 -10.67 -3.74
N ASP A 97 11.62 -10.42 -3.88
CA ASP A 97 12.30 -9.42 -3.07
C ASP A 97 11.82 -8.00 -3.44
N VAL A 98 11.95 -7.08 -2.48
CA VAL A 98 11.41 -5.71 -2.62
C VAL A 98 11.99 -4.99 -3.86
N HIS A 99 13.26 -5.25 -4.17
CA HIS A 99 13.96 -4.63 -5.31
C HIS A 99 13.54 -5.24 -6.65
N GLU A 100 13.13 -6.52 -6.69
CA GLU A 100 12.68 -7.20 -7.89
C GLU A 100 11.32 -6.68 -8.36
N LEU A 101 10.51 -6.09 -7.47
CA LEU A 101 9.24 -5.44 -7.81
C LEU A 101 9.38 -4.21 -8.71
N LEU A 102 10.60 -3.81 -9.05
CA LEU A 102 10.90 -2.76 -10.03
C LEU A 102 11.09 -3.33 -11.45
N ASN A 103 11.20 -4.66 -11.58
CA ASN A 103 11.40 -5.34 -12.85
C ASN A 103 10.06 -5.56 -13.57
N PRO A 104 9.94 -5.26 -14.87
CA PRO A 104 8.66 -5.36 -15.60
C PRO A 104 7.96 -6.72 -15.48
N GLU A 105 8.71 -7.81 -15.45
CA GLU A 105 8.18 -9.17 -15.31
C GLU A 105 7.42 -9.35 -13.99
N ALA A 106 8.04 -8.96 -12.87
CA ALA A 106 7.42 -9.02 -11.55
C ALA A 106 6.20 -8.09 -11.46
N MET A 107 6.29 -6.90 -12.07
CA MET A 107 5.18 -5.93 -12.07
C MET A 107 3.95 -6.50 -12.80
N VAL A 108 4.15 -7.07 -13.99
CA VAL A 108 3.08 -7.68 -14.78
C VAL A 108 2.47 -8.86 -14.02
N ASP A 109 3.29 -9.75 -13.47
CA ASP A 109 2.82 -10.94 -12.75
C ASP A 109 1.99 -10.55 -11.50
N VAL A 110 2.51 -9.65 -10.65
CA VAL A 110 1.77 -9.16 -9.47
C VAL A 110 0.44 -8.52 -9.87
N SER A 111 0.43 -7.68 -10.91
CA SER A 111 -0.79 -7.01 -11.37
C SER A 111 -1.84 -8.02 -11.87
N LEU A 112 -1.41 -9.03 -12.64
CA LEU A 112 -2.27 -10.04 -13.22
C LEU A 112 -2.91 -10.92 -12.13
N LEU A 113 -2.11 -11.42 -11.19
CA LEU A 113 -2.61 -12.25 -10.09
C LEU A 113 -3.55 -11.46 -9.18
N THR A 114 -3.22 -10.20 -8.89
CA THR A 114 -4.09 -9.32 -8.12
C THR A 114 -5.44 -9.14 -8.82
N HIS A 115 -5.43 -8.90 -10.14
CA HIS A 115 -6.65 -8.75 -10.92
C HIS A 115 -7.50 -10.02 -10.92
N GLN A 116 -6.88 -11.19 -11.13
CA GLN A 116 -7.57 -12.48 -11.09
C GLN A 116 -8.23 -12.73 -9.73
N ARG A 117 -7.54 -12.36 -8.64
CA ARG A 117 -8.08 -12.52 -7.29
C ARG A 117 -9.25 -11.57 -7.02
N LEU A 118 -9.14 -10.31 -7.43
CA LEU A 118 -10.24 -9.34 -7.34
C LEU A 118 -11.47 -9.80 -8.14
N ALA A 119 -11.27 -10.38 -9.32
CA ALA A 119 -12.35 -10.87 -10.17
C ALA A 119 -13.10 -12.08 -9.57
N ARG A 120 -12.45 -12.88 -8.71
CA ARG A 120 -13.07 -14.02 -8.01
C ARG A 120 -13.82 -13.62 -6.74
N SER A 121 -13.52 -12.43 -6.21
CA SER A 121 -14.13 -11.91 -4.98
C SER A 121 -15.36 -11.01 -5.23
N MET A 122 -15.72 -10.80 -6.50
CA MET A 122 -16.96 -10.16 -6.95
C MET A 122 -18.03 -11.21 -7.27
#